data_AF-A0AAU5CLU2-F1
#
_entry.id   AF-A0AAU5CLU2-F1
#
_cell.length_a   1.000
_cell.length_b   1.000
_cell.length_c   1.000
_cell.angle_alpha   90.00
_cell.angle_beta   90.00
_cell.angle_gamma   90.00
#
_symmetry.space_group_name_H-M   'P 1'
#
loop_
_entity.id
_entity.type
_entity.pdbx_description
1 polymer ?
#
loop_
_entity_poly.entity_id
_entity_poly.type
_entity_poly.pdbx_seq_one_letter_code
_entity_poly.pdbx_strand_id
1 'polypeptide(L)'
;MPKTVIHVFHDDDASITTGTRVAQRIQEVAAENDTTVEVLCFGPAQRRLGDPEPSGASAVFNRQVDELIADGVTVGACVNAARADGTEAGLAGRGLNLRVARDEFLRFTLEGATVITF
;
A
#
# COMPACT_ATOMS: atom_id res chain seq x y z
N MET A 1 14.97 -13.26 -0.83
CA MET A 1 15.40 -11.86 -0.68
C MET A 1 14.65 -11.29 0.52
N PRO A 2 15.31 -10.62 1.48
CA PRO A 2 14.63 -9.90 2.54
C PRO A 2 13.56 -8.95 2.00
N LYS A 3 12.53 -8.70 2.81
CA LYS A 3 11.38 -7.89 2.42
C LYS A 3 10.95 -6.99 3.56
N THR A 4 10.74 -5.72 3.23
CA THR A 4 10.08 -4.77 4.11
C THR A 4 8.68 -4.51 3.57
N VAL A 5 7.66 -4.62 4.42
CA VAL A 5 6.28 -4.29 4.09
C VAL A 5 5.90 -3.03 4.84
N ILE A 6 5.49 -2.00 4.10
CA ILE A 6 4.87 -0.82 4.68
C ILE A 6 3.36 -1.04 4.72
N HIS A 7 2.83 -1.28 5.91
CA HIS A 7 1.40 -1.43 6.14
C HIS A 7 0.81 -0.08 6.52
N VAL A 8 0.04 0.52 5.61
CA VAL A 8 -0.67 1.78 5.85
C VAL A 8 -2.09 1.43 6.28
N PHE A 9 -2.36 1.52 7.57
CA PHE A 9 -3.64 1.17 8.18
C PHE A 9 -4.46 2.39 8.55
N HIS A 10 -3.84 3.33 9.26
CA HIS A 10 -4.52 4.50 9.77
C HIS A 10 -4.79 5.52 8.66
N ASP A 11 -5.98 6.14 8.68
CA ASP A 11 -6.42 7.11 7.67
C ASP A 11 -6.21 8.56 8.09
N ASP A 12 -5.52 8.82 9.20
CA ASP A 12 -5.09 10.17 9.51
C ASP A 12 -4.01 10.65 8.53
N ASP A 13 -3.97 11.96 8.33
CA ASP A 13 -3.17 12.58 7.28
C ASP A 13 -1.66 12.31 7.43
N ALA A 14 -1.17 12.17 8.67
CA ALA A 14 0.24 11.91 8.92
C ALA A 14 0.61 10.48 8.55
N SER A 15 -0.21 9.51 8.94
CA SER A 15 0.00 8.09 8.64
C SER A 15 -0.03 7.81 7.14
N ILE A 16 -1.05 8.28 6.42
CA ILE A 16 -1.16 7.98 4.98
C ILE A 16 -0.04 8.63 4.18
N THR A 17 0.39 9.85 4.52
CA THR A 17 1.45 10.54 3.77
C THR A 17 2.85 10.04 4.14
N THR A 18 3.08 9.73 5.42
CA THR A 18 4.39 9.26 5.89
C THR A 18 4.63 7.82 5.46
N GLY A 19 3.64 6.94 5.60
CA GLY A 19 3.78 5.53 5.23
C GLY A 19 4.19 5.36 3.77
N THR A 20 3.44 5.93 2.82
CA THR A 20 3.79 5.86 1.40
C THR A 20 5.09 6.58 1.07
N ARG A 21 5.40 7.70 1.74
CA ARG A 21 6.70 8.36 1.57
C ARG A 21 7.87 7.48 2.03
N VAL A 22 7.74 6.79 3.16
CA VAL A 22 8.78 5.87 3.65
C VAL A 22 8.98 4.72 2.67
N ALA A 23 7.89 4.16 2.10
CA ALA A 23 8.00 3.12 1.08
C ALA A 23 8.82 3.58 -0.14
N GLN A 24 8.57 4.80 -0.64
CA GLN A 24 9.35 5.39 -1.74
C GLN A 24 10.84 5.49 -1.37
N ARG A 25 11.15 5.93 -0.16
CA ARG A 25 12.54 6.10 0.29
C ARG A 25 13.26 4.78 0.49
N ILE A 26 12.56 3.73 0.90
CA ILE A 26 13.15 2.38 0.96
C ILE A 26 13.41 1.86 -0.46
N GLN A 27 12.47 2.07 -1.39
CA GLN A 27 12.62 1.64 -2.79
C GLN A 27 13.87 2.24 -3.46
N GLU A 28 14.18 3.51 -3.18
CA GLU A 28 15.38 4.20 -3.70
C GLU A 28 16.69 3.44 -3.43
N VAL A 29 16.77 2.67 -2.33
CA VAL A 29 17.99 1.96 -1.91
C VAL A 29 17.83 0.44 -1.86
N ALA A 30 16.63 -0.09 -2.15
CA ALA A 30 16.30 -1.50 -1.93
C ALA A 30 17.15 -2.44 -2.78
N ALA A 31 17.31 -2.12 -4.08
CA ALA A 31 18.07 -2.94 -5.01
C ALA A 31 19.57 -3.01 -4.65
N GLU A 32 20.15 -1.92 -4.16
CA GLU A 32 21.56 -1.87 -3.73
C GLU A 32 21.85 -2.72 -2.48
N ASN A 33 20.80 -3.08 -1.74
CA ASN A 33 20.89 -3.82 -0.47
C ASN A 33 20.25 -5.22 -0.57
N ASP A 34 20.04 -5.74 -1.79
CA ASP A 34 19.41 -7.05 -2.03
C ASP A 34 18.11 -7.22 -1.23
N THR A 35 17.25 -6.20 -1.20
CA THR A 35 15.96 -6.22 -0.49
C THR A 35 14.83 -5.75 -1.40
N THR A 36 13.60 -6.03 -0.98
CA THR A 36 12.38 -5.57 -1.66
C THR A 36 11.48 -4.80 -0.70
N VAL A 37 10.67 -3.90 -1.25
CA VAL A 37 9.58 -3.27 -0.53
C VAL A 37 8.24 -3.65 -1.16
N GLU A 38 7.25 -3.89 -0.31
CA GLU A 38 5.83 -3.96 -0.68
C GLU A 38 5.05 -2.96 0.16
N VAL A 39 3.91 -2.49 -0.35
CA VAL A 39 3.00 -1.61 0.38
C VAL A 39 1.64 -2.26 0.52
N LEU A 40 1.08 -2.22 1.71
CA LEU A 40 -0.20 -2.81 2.05
C LEU A 40 -1.14 -1.72 2.56
N CYS A 41 -2.09 -1.28 1.74
CA CYS A 41 -3.08 -0.28 2.11
C CYS A 41 -4.38 -0.98 2.55
N PHE A 42 -4.42 -1.45 3.79
CA PHE A 42 -5.55 -2.20 4.35
C PHE A 42 -6.17 -1.47 5.54
N GLY A 43 -7.47 -1.62 5.76
CA GLY A 43 -8.16 -0.95 6.87
C GLY A 43 -8.62 0.46 6.49
N PRO A 44 -8.70 1.40 7.47
CA PRO A 44 -9.21 2.75 7.23
C PRO A 44 -8.55 3.47 6.05
N ALA A 45 -7.23 3.38 5.91
CA ALA A 45 -6.47 4.05 4.85
C ALA A 45 -6.95 3.69 3.44
N GLN A 46 -7.41 2.46 3.22
CA GLN A 46 -7.88 2.00 1.91
C GLN A 46 -9.02 2.86 1.36
N ARG A 47 -9.90 3.37 2.22
CA ARG A 47 -11.04 4.20 1.79
C ARG A 47 -10.57 5.48 1.07
N ARG A 48 -9.40 6.01 1.44
CA ARG A 48 -8.80 7.18 0.78
C ARG A 48 -8.39 6.88 -0.67
N LEU A 49 -8.16 5.62 -1.03
CA LEU A 49 -7.86 5.22 -2.41
C LEU A 49 -9.09 5.20 -3.32
N GLY A 50 -10.29 5.09 -2.73
CA GLY A 50 -11.56 5.07 -3.46
C GLY A 50 -12.20 6.44 -3.63
N ASP A 51 -11.57 7.49 -3.11
CA ASP A 51 -12.09 8.86 -3.15
C ASP A 51 -12.07 9.40 -4.61
N PRO A 52 -13.22 9.78 -5.20
CA PRO A 52 -13.29 10.27 -6.57
C PRO A 52 -12.66 11.67 -6.74
N GLU A 53 -12.59 12.47 -5.69
CA GLU A 53 -12.04 13.83 -5.73
C GLU A 53 -11.08 14.06 -4.55
N PRO A 54 -9.94 13.33 -4.53
CA PRO A 54 -9.04 13.38 -3.40
C PRO A 54 -8.42 14.77 -3.26
N SER A 55 -8.39 15.27 -2.03
CA SER A 55 -7.79 16.57 -1.69
C SER A 55 -6.81 16.45 -0.52
N GLY A 56 -5.96 17.46 -0.33
CA GLY A 56 -4.99 17.50 0.77
C GLY A 56 -4.11 16.25 0.86
N ALA A 57 -4.06 15.64 2.04
CA ALA A 57 -3.30 14.42 2.29
C ALA A 57 -3.79 13.22 1.45
N SER A 58 -5.09 13.15 1.14
CA SER A 58 -5.65 12.09 0.29
C SER A 58 -5.07 12.17 -1.13
N ALA A 59 -4.95 13.38 -1.69
CA ALA A 59 -4.35 13.59 -3.02
C ALA A 59 -2.86 13.20 -3.04
N VAL A 60 -2.13 13.55 -1.98
CA VAL A 60 -0.71 13.18 -1.83
C VAL A 60 -0.55 11.66 -1.73
N PHE A 61 -1.34 11.03 -0.86
CA PHE A 61 -1.35 9.58 -0.67
C PHE A 61 -1.63 8.83 -1.98
N ASN A 62 -2.69 9.22 -2.70
CA ASN A 62 -3.04 8.59 -3.98
C ASN A 62 -1.94 8.74 -5.03
N ARG A 63 -1.36 9.94 -5.18
CA ARG A 63 -0.24 10.17 -6.10
C ARG A 63 0.96 9.29 -5.76
N GLN A 64 1.34 9.20 -4.48
CA GLN A 64 2.47 8.39 -4.06
C GLN A 64 2.25 6.89 -4.28
N VAL A 65 1.02 6.40 -4.08
CA VAL A 65 0.64 5.02 -4.42
C VAL A 65 0.79 4.76 -5.91
N ASP A 66 0.32 5.67 -6.76
CA ASP A 66 0.42 5.51 -8.21
C ASP A 66 1.90 5.55 -8.66
N GLU A 67 2.73 6.42 -8.07
CA GLU A 67 4.18 6.47 -8.29
C GLU A 67 4.86 5.14 -7.89
N LEU A 68 4.54 4.59 -6.72
CA LEU A 68 5.07 3.30 -6.27
C LEU A 68 4.71 2.15 -7.22
N ILE A 69 3.47 2.11 -7.70
CA ILE A 69 3.02 1.13 -8.68
C ILE A 69 3.79 1.29 -10.00
N ALA A 70 3.96 2.53 -10.47
CA ALA A 70 4.71 2.83 -11.69
C ALA A 70 6.19 2.41 -11.59
N ASP A 71 6.78 2.52 -10.39
CA ASP A 71 8.15 2.08 -10.08
C ASP A 71 8.27 0.56 -9.85
N GLY A 72 7.18 -0.20 -10.05
CA GLY A 72 7.16 -1.66 -9.94
C GLY A 72 7.02 -2.18 -8.51
N VAL A 73 6.75 -1.32 -7.54
CA VAL A 73 6.45 -1.76 -6.16
C VAL A 73 5.09 -2.43 -6.14
N THR A 74 5.02 -3.61 -5.51
CA THR A 74 3.74 -4.28 -5.27
C THR A 74 2.97 -3.48 -4.21
N VAL A 75 1.87 -2.84 -4.62
CA VAL A 75 0.93 -2.18 -3.71
C VAL A 75 -0.36 -2.97 -3.65
N GLY A 76 -0.81 -3.34 -2.45
CA GLY A 76 -2.00 -4.16 -2.21
C GLY A 76 -3.13 -3.41 -1.51
N ALA A 77 -4.37 -3.81 -1.79
CA ALA A 77 -5.58 -3.38 -1.08
C ALA A 77 -6.53 -4.57 -0.82
N CYS A 78 -7.36 -4.48 0.22
CA CYS A 78 -8.22 -5.59 0.63
C CYS A 78 -9.39 -5.73 -0.34
N VAL A 79 -9.47 -6.88 -1.02
CA VAL A 79 -10.53 -7.17 -2.00
C VAL A 79 -11.93 -7.14 -1.38
N ASN A 80 -12.08 -7.59 -0.14
CA ASN A 80 -13.37 -7.60 0.54
C ASN A 80 -13.86 -6.20 0.85
N ALA A 81 -12.96 -5.30 1.30
CA ALA A 81 -13.30 -3.91 1.53
C ALA A 81 -13.59 -3.17 0.21
N ALA A 82 -12.79 -3.43 -0.82
CA ALA A 82 -13.00 -2.84 -2.15
C ALA A 82 -14.35 -3.25 -2.76
N ARG A 83 -14.77 -4.50 -2.56
CA ARG A 83 -16.10 -4.98 -2.96
C ARG A 83 -17.22 -4.31 -2.18
N ALA A 84 -17.07 -4.22 -0.85
CA ALA A 84 -18.06 -3.58 0.00
C ALA A 84 -18.27 -2.10 -0.38
N ASP A 85 -17.20 -1.41 -0.77
CA ASP A 85 -17.23 0.01 -1.16
C ASP A 85 -17.51 0.23 -2.66
N GLY A 86 -17.65 -0.84 -3.46
CA GLY A 86 -17.86 -0.75 -4.90
C GLY A 86 -16.65 -0.21 -5.69
N THR A 87 -15.45 -0.24 -5.11
CA THR A 87 -14.21 0.32 -5.67
C THR A 87 -13.29 -0.72 -6.31
N GLU A 88 -13.63 -2.02 -6.26
CA GLU A 88 -12.80 -3.13 -6.77
C GLU A 88 -12.26 -2.88 -8.18
N ALA A 89 -13.15 -2.56 -9.14
CA ALA A 89 -12.74 -2.34 -10.52
C ALA A 89 -11.82 -1.11 -10.67
N GLY A 90 -12.10 -0.03 -9.94
CA GLY A 90 -11.29 1.19 -9.97
C GLY A 90 -9.89 0.97 -9.41
N LEU A 91 -9.79 0.30 -8.25
CA LEU A 91 -8.50 -0.01 -7.63
C LEU A 91 -7.69 -1.02 -8.46
N ALA A 92 -8.33 -2.05 -9.02
CA ALA A 92 -7.66 -2.98 -9.92
C ALA A 92 -7.18 -2.29 -11.21
N GLY A 93 -7.99 -1.40 -11.78
CA GLY A 93 -7.64 -0.61 -12.97
C GLY A 93 -6.46 0.35 -12.75
N ARG A 94 -6.22 0.76 -11.49
CA ARG A 94 -5.03 1.52 -11.06
C ARG A 94 -3.78 0.67 -10.86
N GLY A 95 -3.88 -0.66 -10.94
CA GLY A 95 -2.75 -1.58 -10.76
C GLY A 95 -2.56 -2.09 -9.33
N LEU A 96 -3.51 -1.84 -8.41
CA LEU A 96 -3.43 -2.41 -7.06
C LEU A 96 -3.68 -3.92 -7.07
N ASN A 97 -2.90 -4.64 -6.27
CA ASN A 97 -3.07 -6.06 -6.04
C ASN A 97 -4.17 -6.29 -4.99
N LEU A 98 -5.37 -6.64 -5.46
CA LEU A 98 -6.51 -6.89 -4.58
C LEU A 98 -6.45 -8.29 -3.99
N ARG A 99 -6.22 -8.38 -2.67
CA ARG A 99 -6.01 -9.64 -1.94
C ARG A 99 -6.81 -9.67 -0.63
N VAL A 100 -6.93 -10.84 -0.01
CA VAL A 100 -7.57 -10.96 1.30
C VAL A 100 -6.55 -10.66 2.39
N ALA A 101 -6.91 -9.76 3.31
CA ALA A 101 -5.92 -9.22 4.23
C ALA A 101 -5.23 -10.24 5.14
N ARG A 102 -6.03 -11.15 5.71
CA ARG A 102 -5.54 -12.26 6.55
C ARG A 102 -4.48 -13.09 5.83
N ASP A 103 -4.69 -13.35 4.54
CA ASP A 103 -3.86 -14.26 3.78
C ASP A 103 -2.50 -13.59 3.45
N GLU A 104 -2.50 -12.28 3.20
CA GLU A 104 -1.28 -11.48 3.03
C GLU A 104 -0.45 -11.40 4.33
N PHE A 105 -1.08 -11.15 5.48
CA PHE A 105 -0.35 -11.14 6.76
C PHE A 105 0.28 -12.50 7.10
N LEU A 106 -0.43 -13.60 6.78
CA LEU A 106 0.15 -14.93 6.91
C LEU A 106 1.33 -15.13 5.95
N ARG A 107 1.19 -14.69 4.68
CA ARG A 107 2.29 -14.72 3.71
C ARG A 107 3.52 -13.97 4.21
N PHE A 108 3.36 -12.74 4.71
CA PHE A 108 4.47 -11.96 5.25
C PHE A 108 5.16 -12.64 6.43
N THR A 109 4.39 -13.30 7.30
CA THR A 109 4.95 -14.11 8.39
C THR A 109 5.79 -15.27 7.86
N LEU A 110 5.28 -16.00 6.87
CA LEU A 110 5.96 -17.16 6.28
C LEU A 110 7.21 -16.77 5.47
N GLU A 111 7.20 -15.58 4.86
CA GLU A 111 8.35 -15.03 4.13
C GLU A 111 9.40 -14.40 5.06
N GLY A 112 9.12 -14.27 6.36
CA GLY A 112 10.00 -13.59 7.31
C GLY A 112 10.14 -12.09 7.04
N ALA A 113 9.10 -11.46 6.50
CA ALA A 113 9.12 -10.05 6.15
C ALA A 113 9.07 -9.15 7.40
N THR A 114 9.75 -8.00 7.34
CA THR A 114 9.63 -6.95 8.35
C THR A 114 8.45 -6.07 8.02
N VAL A 115 7.41 -6.08 8.86
CA VAL A 115 6.21 -5.24 8.67
C VAL A 115 6.32 -3.99 9.54
N ILE A 116 6.25 -2.81 8.91
CA ILE A 116 6.22 -1.51 9.58
C ILE A 116 4.84 -0.91 9.36
N THR A 117 4.09 -0.65 10.44
CA THR A 117 2.72 -0.14 10.36
C THR A 117 2.68 1.37 10.58
N PHE A 118 1.87 2.04 9.76
CA PHE A 118 1.56 3.45 9.80
C PHE A 118 0.06 3.67 9.96
#